data_AF-A0A7V8YL46-F1
#
_entry.id   AF-A0A7V8YL46-F1
#
_cell.length_a   1.000
_cell.length_b   1.000
_cell.length_c   1.000
_cell.angle_alpha   90.00
_cell.angle_beta   90.00
_cell.angle_gamma   90.00
#
_symmetry.space_group_name_H-M   'P 1'
#
loop_
_entity.id
_entity.type
_entity.pdbx_description
1 polymer ?
#
loop_
_entity_poly.entity_id
_entity_poly.type
_entity_poly.pdbx_seq_one_letter_code
_entity_poly.pdbx_strand_id
1 'polypeptide(L)'
;GAADAVSVYDPFNARPLDEVAVPDPHTELESSAAAGSAAGSGDPPGTSGSPTGAPSDGSNTDAGSGTASSSTGAGSSSTASSGTASSGTRRARIRGRAGEPSGFERAGGYYVGYQPPVQLGTGAASTVWGSLVASEGKAPDRTTGEMRTPWYRLPTGLGADQALAVLLAGSPNQGNSLTAEYAAIQGGRVVHVGMGAAPSPADAAQTGTQSQTAAQRDPSQRDNGQLDPAGGHTGDLDDNARDPRWRSVLLHPPHGAQLVRLHAVDDSAGAGGWLAFAAPAVQHLAPLRTVLAPVLGKDRAVALAWQIAFQYPCLRQPRIRDGITEPPAAAVLWADQPFAGTRDGSWLPFRGGIHGRVLRSQAVLQLTARVRGMPAERRMEVLVFDTRLASDAYFLTTGERRTDGWAQPVPTPTRTLNELERCVQNAAATAQPAAAARCVPKPVP
;
A
#
# COMPACT_ATOMS: atom_id res chain seq x y z
N GLY A 1 -28.04 2.28 1.76
CA GLY A 1 -27.87 1.74 0.38
C GLY A 1 -26.79 0.68 0.35
N ALA A 2 -26.54 -0.01 -0.77
CA ALA A 2 -25.52 -1.08 -0.80
C ALA A 2 -24.09 -0.60 -0.46
N ALA A 3 -23.80 0.70 -0.64
CA ALA A 3 -22.57 1.33 -0.16
C ALA A 3 -22.37 1.25 1.37
N ASP A 4 -23.44 1.01 2.14
CA ASP A 4 -23.37 0.81 3.59
C ASP A 4 -23.14 -0.67 3.97
N ALA A 5 -23.30 -1.57 3.00
CA ALA A 5 -23.02 -2.99 3.15
C ALA A 5 -21.54 -3.32 2.90
N VAL A 6 -20.83 -2.49 2.13
CA VAL A 6 -19.38 -2.61 1.94
C VAL A 6 -18.66 -1.74 2.96
N SER A 7 -17.76 -2.37 3.70
CA SER A 7 -16.76 -1.70 4.52
C SER A 7 -15.38 -2.02 4.00
N VAL A 8 -14.43 -1.13 4.21
CA VAL A 8 -13.02 -1.35 3.86
C VAL A 8 -12.16 -1.06 5.08
N TYR A 9 -11.03 -1.75 5.20
CA TYR A 9 -10.01 -1.35 6.14
C TYR A 9 -9.38 -0.05 5.65
N ASP A 10 -9.45 0.99 6.48
CA ASP A 10 -9.04 2.35 6.14
C ASP A 10 -7.54 2.55 6.40
N PRO A 11 -6.69 2.64 5.34
CA PRO A 11 -5.26 2.87 5.50
C PRO A 11 -4.92 4.34 5.74
N PHE A 12 -5.83 5.27 5.45
CA PHE A 12 -5.60 6.72 5.60
C PHE A 12 -5.67 7.15 7.06
N ASN A 13 -6.58 6.52 7.82
CA ASN A 13 -6.75 6.74 9.26
C ASN A 13 -6.18 5.58 10.11
N ALA A 14 -5.24 4.81 9.56
CA ALA A 14 -4.61 3.72 10.30
C ALA A 14 -3.74 4.25 11.44
N ARG A 15 -3.70 3.52 12.56
CA ARG A 15 -2.84 3.83 13.70
C ARG A 15 -1.52 3.05 13.57
N PRO A 16 -0.36 3.71 13.38
CA PRO A 16 0.93 3.04 13.39
C PRO A 16 1.15 2.29 14.71
N LEU A 17 1.86 1.17 14.65
CA LEU A 17 2.28 0.48 15.87
C LEU A 17 3.48 1.17 16.52
N ASP A 18 3.55 1.07 17.85
CA ASP A 18 4.69 1.57 18.61
C ASP A 18 5.89 0.66 18.43
N GLU A 19 7.01 1.26 18.04
CA GLU A 19 8.31 0.59 18.01
C GLU A 19 8.79 0.29 19.45
N VAL A 20 9.25 -0.93 19.67
CA VAL A 20 9.79 -1.39 20.95
C VAL A 20 11.29 -1.59 20.83
N ALA A 21 12.04 -0.85 21.64
CA ALA A 21 13.44 -1.15 21.86
C ALA A 21 13.54 -2.47 22.64
N VAL A 22 13.95 -3.53 21.95
CA VAL A 22 14.24 -4.81 22.60
C VAL A 22 15.68 -4.78 23.10
N PRO A 23 15.94 -5.05 24.39
CA PRO A 23 17.29 -5.18 24.90
C PRO A 23 18.01 -6.31 24.15
N ASP A 24 19.21 -6.02 23.66
CA ASP A 24 20.03 -7.00 22.95
C ASP A 24 20.37 -8.15 23.92
N PRO A 25 20.03 -9.41 23.62
CA PRO A 25 20.27 -10.54 24.52
C PRO A 25 21.76 -10.76 24.82
N HIS A 26 22.66 -10.14 24.07
CA HIS A 26 24.11 -10.17 24.29
C HIS A 26 24.65 -9.05 25.17
N THR A 27 23.79 -8.16 25.69
CA THR A 27 24.22 -7.21 26.72
C THR A 27 24.20 -7.93 28.07
N GLU A 28 25.30 -8.60 28.42
CA GLU A 28 25.50 -9.07 29.79
C GLU A 28 25.35 -7.88 30.74
N LEU A 29 24.41 -8.01 31.67
CA LEU A 29 24.25 -7.09 32.79
C LEU A 29 25.49 -7.22 33.67
N GLU A 30 26.47 -6.33 33.48
CA GLU A 30 27.43 -6.05 34.55
C GLU A 30 26.64 -5.50 35.75
N SER A 31 26.45 -6.39 36.73
CA SER A 31 25.88 -6.12 38.03
C SER A 31 26.74 -5.07 38.76
N SER A 32 26.45 -3.80 38.55
CA SER A 32 26.89 -2.71 39.43
C SER A 32 25.89 -2.60 40.58
N ALA A 33 26.21 -3.29 41.67
CA ALA A 33 25.60 -3.06 42.97
C ALA A 33 26.04 -1.68 43.48
N ALA A 34 25.13 -0.71 43.50
CA ALA A 34 25.29 0.52 44.26
C ALA A 34 24.10 0.63 45.22
N ALA A 35 24.37 0.28 46.48
CA ALA A 35 23.55 0.65 47.62
C ALA A 35 23.56 2.18 47.79
N GLY A 36 22.40 2.78 48.08
CA GLY A 36 22.32 4.22 48.30
C GLY A 36 20.93 4.74 48.65
N SER A 37 20.59 4.59 49.94
CA SER A 37 19.68 5.39 50.79
C SER A 37 18.31 5.90 50.30
N ALA A 38 17.33 5.51 51.10
CA ALA A 38 16.03 6.12 51.27
C ALA A 38 16.09 7.58 51.79
N ALA A 39 15.16 8.41 51.32
CA ALA A 39 14.60 9.53 52.07
C ALA A 39 13.14 9.71 51.64
N GLY A 40 12.24 9.74 52.62
CA GLY A 40 10.80 9.86 52.41
C GLY A 40 10.26 11.24 52.75
N SER A 41 9.13 11.56 52.10
CA SER A 41 8.03 12.44 52.53
C SER A 41 6.99 12.35 51.40
N GLY A 42 5.69 12.12 51.58
CA GLY A 42 4.82 12.26 52.74
C GLY A 42 4.02 13.54 52.62
N ASP A 43 2.93 13.55 51.83
CA ASP A 43 1.80 14.46 52.04
C ASP A 43 0.47 13.94 51.42
N PRO A 44 -0.70 14.22 52.04
CA PRO A 44 -1.98 13.52 51.85
C PRO A 44 -2.96 14.17 50.84
N PRO A 45 -4.11 13.53 50.49
CA PRO A 45 -4.97 13.96 49.40
C PRO A 45 -6.04 14.97 49.83
N GLY A 46 -6.24 16.02 49.01
CA GLY A 46 -7.36 16.94 49.08
C GLY A 46 -8.50 16.51 48.14
N THR A 47 -9.70 16.39 48.70
CA THR A 47 -10.96 16.05 48.04
C THR A 47 -11.70 17.26 47.47
N SER A 48 -12.56 16.99 46.48
CA SER A 48 -13.83 17.65 46.11
C SER A 48 -13.86 18.60 44.90
N GLY A 49 -14.90 18.43 44.06
CA GLY A 49 -15.43 19.49 43.20
C GLY A 49 -15.69 19.14 41.73
N SER A 50 -16.80 18.44 41.43
CA SER A 50 -17.62 18.65 40.21
C SER A 50 -18.82 19.53 40.63
N PRO A 51 -19.48 20.36 39.79
CA PRO A 51 -20.05 19.93 38.51
C PRO A 51 -20.19 20.98 37.36
N THR A 52 -20.55 20.44 36.17
CA THR A 52 -21.41 21.00 35.10
C THR A 52 -21.10 22.34 34.42
N GLY A 53 -21.01 22.31 33.09
CA GLY A 53 -21.23 23.47 32.22
C GLY A 53 -20.83 23.24 30.76
N ALA A 54 -21.79 22.96 29.89
CA ALA A 54 -21.75 23.16 28.44
C ALA A 54 -22.96 24.04 28.06
N PRO A 55 -23.11 24.55 26.83
CA PRO A 55 -22.13 24.91 25.81
C PRO A 55 -22.27 26.40 25.41
N SER A 56 -21.38 26.91 24.56
CA SER A 56 -21.68 28.12 23.78
C SER A 56 -21.03 28.09 22.42
N ASP A 57 -21.89 28.31 21.43
CA ASP A 57 -21.65 28.54 20.02
C ASP A 57 -20.59 29.61 19.74
N GLY A 58 -19.95 29.49 18.58
CA GLY A 58 -19.00 30.46 18.06
C GLY A 58 -18.67 30.19 16.60
N SER A 59 -19.67 30.36 15.74
CA SER A 59 -19.50 30.58 14.30
C SER A 59 -18.47 31.69 14.04
N ASN A 60 -17.52 31.46 13.14
CA ASN A 60 -17.01 32.58 12.34
C ASN A 60 -16.65 32.11 10.93
N THR A 61 -17.42 32.64 9.99
CA THR A 61 -17.16 32.74 8.56
C THR A 61 -16.16 33.86 8.27
N ASP A 62 -15.64 33.83 7.04
CA ASP A 62 -14.87 34.84 6.28
C ASP A 62 -13.40 34.47 6.07
N ALA A 63 -13.03 34.06 4.85
CA ALA A 63 -12.85 34.86 3.63
C ALA A 63 -11.58 35.73 3.72
N GLY A 64 -10.58 35.39 2.90
CA GLY A 64 -9.30 36.09 2.89
C GLY A 64 -8.40 35.60 1.75
N SER A 65 -8.83 35.87 0.53
CA SER A 65 -7.98 35.92 -0.67
C SER A 65 -6.79 36.86 -0.47
N GLY A 66 -5.59 36.41 -0.81
CA GLY A 66 -4.38 37.23 -0.75
C GLY A 66 -3.26 36.64 -1.61
N THR A 67 -3.36 36.88 -2.92
CA THR A 67 -2.26 36.76 -3.89
C THR A 67 -1.12 37.71 -3.54
N ALA A 68 0.12 37.21 -3.54
CA ALA A 68 1.29 38.03 -3.79
C ALA A 68 2.39 37.19 -4.46
N SER A 69 2.59 37.47 -5.74
CA SER A 69 3.78 37.13 -6.51
C SER A 69 4.99 37.93 -5.98
N SER A 70 6.16 37.31 -5.91
CA SER A 70 7.41 38.03 -6.06
C SER A 70 8.46 37.15 -6.74
N SER A 71 9.03 37.73 -7.78
CA SER A 71 9.97 37.20 -8.74
C SER A 71 11.42 37.21 -8.23
N THR A 72 12.25 36.45 -8.98
CA THR A 72 13.66 36.70 -9.32
C THR A 72 14.73 36.68 -8.23
N GLY A 73 15.78 35.89 -8.48
CA GLY A 73 17.11 36.12 -7.89
C GLY A 73 18.03 34.91 -7.93
N ALA A 74 18.63 34.62 -9.08
CA ALA A 74 19.83 33.80 -9.16
C ALA A 74 21.01 34.52 -8.51
N GLY A 75 21.86 33.81 -7.77
CA GLY A 75 23.07 34.37 -7.17
C GLY A 75 23.87 33.34 -6.41
N SER A 76 24.81 32.69 -7.11
CA SER A 76 25.87 31.86 -6.54
C SER A 76 26.86 32.72 -5.75
N SER A 77 27.26 32.29 -4.55
CA SER A 77 28.63 32.49 -4.07
C SER A 77 28.95 31.60 -2.86
N SER A 78 30.09 30.95 -2.98
CA SER A 78 30.84 30.22 -1.97
C SER A 78 31.46 31.15 -0.93
N THR A 79 31.48 30.78 0.35
CA THR A 79 32.61 31.10 1.23
C THR A 79 32.73 30.08 2.35
N ALA A 80 33.97 29.61 2.56
CA ALA A 80 34.39 28.72 3.62
C ALA A 80 34.24 29.35 5.01
N SER A 81 33.97 28.52 6.02
CA SER A 81 34.35 28.82 7.39
C SER A 81 34.74 27.55 8.13
N SER A 82 36.02 27.53 8.50
CA SER A 82 36.68 26.67 9.47
C SER A 82 36.09 26.84 10.87
N GLY A 83 35.89 25.73 11.58
CA GLY A 83 35.39 25.73 12.96
C GLY A 83 35.74 24.44 13.71
N THR A 84 36.95 24.43 14.27
CA THR A 84 37.36 23.93 15.60
C THR A 84 36.68 22.69 16.19
N ALA A 85 37.48 21.65 16.39
CA ALA A 85 37.19 20.48 17.20
C ALA A 85 36.96 20.85 18.68
N SER A 86 35.87 20.34 19.27
CA SER A 86 35.71 20.27 20.72
C SER A 86 35.41 18.83 21.12
N SER A 87 36.27 18.26 21.97
CA SER A 87 36.11 16.98 22.62
C SER A 87 35.07 17.09 23.74
N GLY A 88 34.02 16.29 23.69
CA GLY A 88 33.00 16.21 24.74
C GLY A 88 32.38 14.82 24.81
N THR A 89 32.88 14.01 25.75
CA THR A 89 32.18 12.96 26.50
C THR A 89 31.17 12.09 25.71
N ARG A 90 31.66 11.01 25.09
CA ARG A 90 30.80 9.90 24.61
C ARG A 90 30.19 9.15 25.81
N ARG A 91 28.96 9.51 26.20
CA ARG A 91 28.02 8.50 26.74
C ARG A 91 27.52 7.69 25.56
N ALA A 92 28.15 6.53 25.32
CA ALA A 92 27.68 5.56 24.34
C ALA A 92 26.33 5.00 24.80
N ARG A 93 25.24 5.56 24.27
CA ARG A 93 23.91 4.98 24.35
C ARG A 93 23.82 3.95 23.23
N ILE A 94 24.24 2.72 23.49
CA ILE A 94 24.12 1.61 22.53
C ILE A 94 22.64 1.21 22.49
N ARG A 95 21.94 1.68 21.45
CA ARG A 95 20.63 1.15 21.05
C ARG A 95 20.89 -0.20 20.35
N GLY A 96 20.18 -1.26 20.72
CA GLY A 96 20.18 -2.50 19.94
C GLY A 96 19.80 -2.16 18.49
N ARG A 97 20.76 -2.30 17.57
CA ARG A 97 20.63 -1.82 16.19
C ARG A 97 19.87 -2.89 15.41
N ALA A 98 18.65 -2.59 14.97
CA ALA A 98 18.10 -3.24 13.79
C ALA A 98 19.20 -3.23 12.71
N GLY A 99 19.45 -4.37 12.06
CA GLY A 99 20.48 -4.45 11.02
C GLY A 99 20.31 -3.31 10.03
N GLU A 100 21.41 -2.62 9.70
CA GLU A 100 21.37 -1.51 8.75
C GLU A 100 20.76 -2.04 7.45
N PRO A 101 19.65 -1.44 6.96
CA PRO A 101 18.92 -1.99 5.82
C PRO A 101 19.88 -2.06 4.62
N SER A 102 20.07 -3.26 4.08
CA SER A 102 20.87 -3.46 2.88
C SER A 102 19.94 -3.59 1.69
N GLY A 103 20.13 -2.74 0.67
CA GLY A 103 19.31 -2.78 -0.55
C GLY A 103 17.88 -2.23 -0.41
N PHE A 104 17.55 -1.57 0.70
CA PHE A 104 16.25 -0.90 0.90
C PHE A 104 16.43 0.57 1.29
N GLU A 105 15.65 1.45 0.66
CA GLU A 105 15.62 2.88 0.95
C GLU A 105 14.35 3.24 1.74
N ARG A 106 14.50 4.07 2.77
CA ARG A 106 13.37 4.58 3.56
C ARG A 106 12.66 5.72 2.80
N ALA A 107 11.33 5.67 2.77
CA ALA A 107 10.46 6.60 2.05
C ALA A 107 10.76 6.70 0.54
N GLY A 108 11.35 5.66 -0.03
CA GLY A 108 11.79 5.57 -1.42
C GLY A 108 11.87 4.11 -1.89
N GLY A 109 12.67 3.85 -2.94
CA GLY A 109 12.87 2.50 -3.46
C GLY A 109 11.66 1.88 -4.19
N TYR A 110 10.89 2.70 -4.90
CA TYR A 110 9.81 2.26 -5.79
C TYR A 110 9.72 3.20 -7.00
N TYR A 111 9.11 2.75 -8.09
CA TYR A 111 8.92 3.58 -9.28
C TYR A 111 8.08 4.83 -8.97
N VAL A 112 8.37 5.95 -9.63
CA VAL A 112 7.65 7.23 -9.44
C VAL A 112 6.13 7.10 -9.72
N GLY A 113 5.73 6.21 -10.63
CA GLY A 113 4.31 5.91 -10.89
C GLY A 113 3.64 4.98 -9.87
N TYR A 114 4.40 4.45 -8.91
CA TYR A 114 4.00 3.46 -7.92
C TYR A 114 4.24 3.97 -6.49
N GLN A 115 4.10 5.26 -6.25
CA GLN A 115 4.09 5.76 -4.86
C GLN A 115 2.76 5.38 -4.19
N PRO A 116 2.74 5.14 -2.87
CA PRO A 116 1.50 4.83 -2.18
C PRO A 116 0.54 6.03 -2.28
N PRO A 117 -0.74 5.82 -2.65
CA PRO A 117 -1.77 6.85 -2.57
C PRO A 117 -2.05 7.39 -1.16
N VAL A 118 -1.51 6.75 -0.11
CA VAL A 118 -1.48 7.28 1.25
C VAL A 118 -0.28 8.21 1.39
N GLN A 119 -0.49 9.40 1.96
CA GLN A 119 0.59 10.35 2.19
C GLN A 119 1.70 9.74 3.07
N LEU A 120 2.94 9.77 2.57
CA LEU A 120 4.11 9.28 3.31
C LEU A 120 4.24 9.99 4.67
N GLY A 121 4.56 9.22 5.70
CA GLY A 121 4.66 9.72 7.07
C GLY A 121 3.32 9.77 7.82
N THR A 122 2.22 9.35 7.20
CA THR A 122 0.88 9.34 7.81
C THR A 122 0.18 7.98 7.67
N GLY A 123 -0.82 7.73 8.51
CA GLY A 123 -1.66 6.54 8.44
C GLY A 123 -0.86 5.24 8.35
N ALA A 124 -1.26 4.37 7.41
CA ALA A 124 -0.59 3.09 7.16
C ALA A 124 0.75 3.27 6.42
N ALA A 125 1.06 4.45 5.89
CA ALA A 125 2.34 4.78 5.23
C ALA A 125 3.26 5.63 6.14
N SER A 126 3.12 5.50 7.45
CA SER A 126 3.91 6.24 8.46
C SER A 126 5.41 6.02 8.32
N THR A 127 5.82 4.81 7.95
CA THR A 127 7.16 4.52 7.45
C THR A 127 7.05 3.52 6.32
N VAL A 128 7.77 3.78 5.22
CA VAL A 128 7.79 2.96 4.02
C VAL A 128 9.23 2.63 3.67
N TRP A 129 9.46 1.45 3.12
CA TRP A 129 10.72 1.03 2.54
C TRP A 129 10.50 0.43 1.17
N GLY A 130 11.48 0.55 0.29
CA GLY A 130 11.47 -0.08 -1.02
C GLY A 130 12.85 -0.48 -1.50
N SER A 131 12.93 -1.51 -2.33
CA SER A 131 14.19 -2.10 -2.80
C SER A 131 14.69 -1.55 -4.14
N LEU A 132 13.89 -0.75 -4.86
CA LEU A 132 14.25 -0.20 -6.16
C LEU A 132 15.25 0.97 -6.03
N VAL A 133 16.46 0.64 -5.60
CA VAL A 133 17.54 1.59 -5.29
C VAL A 133 18.69 1.35 -6.27
N ALA A 134 19.21 2.41 -6.90
CA ALA A 134 20.43 2.27 -7.68
C ALA A 134 21.64 2.04 -6.76
N SER A 135 22.43 1.00 -7.01
CA SER A 135 23.64 0.71 -6.25
C SER A 135 24.78 0.27 -7.16
N GLU A 136 26.00 0.74 -6.89
CA GLU A 136 27.25 0.24 -7.50
C GLU A 136 27.24 0.11 -9.04
N GLY A 137 26.61 1.06 -9.75
CA GLY A 137 26.52 1.04 -11.22
C GLY A 137 25.56 -0.01 -11.78
N LYS A 138 24.81 -0.72 -10.93
CA LYS A 138 23.68 -1.57 -11.34
C LYS A 138 22.43 -0.70 -11.52
N ALA A 139 21.60 -1.11 -12.46
CA ALA A 139 20.27 -0.55 -12.62
C ALA A 139 19.42 -0.85 -11.37
N PRO A 140 18.48 0.03 -10.98
CA PRO A 140 17.69 -0.13 -9.76
C PRO A 140 16.91 -1.45 -9.64
N ASP A 141 16.58 -2.07 -10.77
CA ASP A 141 15.87 -3.35 -10.88
C ASP A 141 16.78 -4.59 -10.74
N ARG A 142 18.06 -4.39 -10.39
CA ARG A 142 19.04 -5.46 -10.18
C ARG A 142 19.68 -5.42 -8.79
N THR A 143 19.11 -4.63 -7.90
CA THR A 143 19.59 -4.52 -6.52
C THR A 143 18.89 -5.59 -5.70
N THR A 144 19.67 -6.49 -5.11
CA THR A 144 19.19 -7.42 -4.11
C THR A 144 19.43 -6.84 -2.72
N GLY A 145 18.63 -7.26 -1.75
CA GLY A 145 18.65 -6.69 -0.41
C GLY A 145 17.92 -7.53 0.61
N GLU A 146 18.26 -7.29 1.87
CA GLU A 146 17.55 -7.87 3.01
C GLU A 146 17.35 -6.77 4.05
N MET A 147 16.14 -6.71 4.60
CA MET A 147 15.80 -5.77 5.66
C MET A 147 14.92 -6.45 6.70
N ARG A 148 15.22 -6.19 7.98
CA ARG A 148 14.30 -6.46 9.09
C ARG A 148 13.90 -5.15 9.75
N THR A 149 12.60 -4.98 9.98
CA THR A 149 12.12 -3.84 10.77
C THR A 149 12.48 -4.04 12.25
N PRO A 150 12.42 -2.96 13.04
CA PRO A 150 12.30 -3.08 14.50
C PRO A 150 11.09 -3.95 14.90
N TRP A 151 11.06 -4.34 16.17
CA TRP A 151 9.88 -4.97 16.77
C TRP A 151 8.81 -3.92 17.05
N TYR A 152 7.57 -4.22 16.68
CA TYR A 152 6.39 -3.41 16.95
C TYR A 152 5.51 -4.09 17.99
N ARG A 153 4.97 -3.32 18.93
CA ARG A 153 4.03 -3.85 19.93
C ARG A 153 2.68 -4.12 19.28
N LEU A 154 2.21 -5.36 19.40
CA LEU A 154 0.86 -5.72 19.02
C LEU A 154 -0.13 -5.14 20.03
N PRO A 155 -1.24 -4.54 19.58
CA PRO A 155 -2.29 -4.08 20.48
C PRO A 155 -2.97 -5.28 21.14
N THR A 156 -3.23 -5.19 22.44
CA THR A 156 -4.04 -6.18 23.14
C THR A 156 -5.52 -5.91 22.88
N GLY A 157 -6.25 -6.91 22.39
CA GLY A 157 -7.70 -6.81 22.19
C GLY A 157 -8.11 -5.95 21.00
N LEU A 158 -7.71 -6.34 19.79
CA LEU A 158 -8.28 -5.76 18.57
C LEU A 158 -9.81 -5.94 18.58
N GLY A 159 -10.53 -4.85 18.32
CA GLY A 159 -11.98 -4.89 18.12
C GLY A 159 -12.36 -5.70 16.87
N ALA A 160 -13.63 -6.12 16.77
CA ALA A 160 -14.14 -6.86 15.62
C ALA A 160 -14.07 -6.05 14.29
N ASP A 161 -13.97 -4.73 14.41
CA ASP A 161 -13.80 -3.76 13.33
C ASP A 161 -12.35 -3.32 13.16
N GLN A 162 -11.38 -3.93 13.82
CA GLN A 162 -9.96 -3.61 13.68
C GLN A 162 -9.20 -4.79 13.09
N ALA A 163 -8.17 -4.50 12.30
CA ALA A 163 -7.22 -5.50 11.85
C ALA A 163 -5.81 -4.93 11.83
N LEU A 164 -4.84 -5.80 12.07
CA LEU A 164 -3.45 -5.51 11.79
C LEU A 164 -3.22 -5.69 10.29
N ALA A 165 -2.56 -4.72 9.65
CA ALA A 165 -2.31 -4.76 8.22
C ALA A 165 -0.99 -4.10 7.84
N VAL A 166 -0.51 -4.43 6.65
CA VAL A 166 0.68 -3.86 6.01
C VAL A 166 0.30 -3.41 4.61
N LEU A 167 0.79 -2.24 4.20
CA LEU A 167 0.76 -1.86 2.79
C LEU A 167 1.93 -2.53 2.08
N LEU A 168 1.66 -3.17 0.94
CA LEU A 168 2.62 -3.91 0.13
C LEU A 168 2.52 -3.48 -1.34
N ALA A 169 3.65 -3.33 -2.01
CA ALA A 169 3.78 -3.12 -3.45
C ALA A 169 4.97 -3.92 -4.00
N GLY A 170 5.03 -4.03 -5.32
CA GLY A 170 5.96 -4.92 -5.99
C GLY A 170 5.46 -6.37 -6.03
N SER A 171 6.36 -7.29 -6.33
CA SER A 171 6.07 -8.71 -6.50
C SER A 171 6.68 -9.46 -5.31
N PRO A 172 5.91 -9.94 -4.31
CA PRO A 172 6.40 -10.76 -3.21
C PRO A 172 6.65 -12.23 -3.65
N ASN A 173 6.97 -12.41 -4.92
CA ASN A 173 7.25 -13.68 -5.59
C ASN A 173 8.37 -13.42 -6.61
N GLN A 174 8.97 -14.48 -7.18
CA GLN A 174 10.11 -14.38 -8.11
C GLN A 174 11.43 -13.95 -7.45
N GLY A 175 11.73 -14.51 -6.27
CA GLY A 175 12.95 -14.23 -5.50
C GLY A 175 12.72 -13.23 -4.37
N ASN A 176 11.63 -12.48 -4.41
CA ASN A 176 11.27 -11.55 -3.34
C ASN A 176 10.38 -12.23 -2.32
N SER A 177 10.53 -11.87 -1.05
CA SER A 177 9.63 -12.28 0.02
C SER A 177 9.42 -11.15 1.03
N LEU A 178 8.22 -11.11 1.60
CA LEU A 178 7.94 -10.32 2.80
C LEU A 178 7.30 -11.25 3.81
N THR A 179 7.88 -11.35 4.98
CA THR A 179 7.47 -12.30 6.01
C THR A 179 7.17 -11.56 7.31
N ALA A 180 6.06 -11.90 7.96
CA ALA A 180 5.77 -11.42 9.31
C ALA A 180 6.33 -12.39 10.34
N GLU A 181 7.19 -11.88 11.22
CA GLU A 181 7.74 -12.61 12.37
C GLU A 181 7.03 -12.17 13.65
N TYR A 182 6.64 -13.13 14.49
CA TYR A 182 5.92 -12.88 15.74
C TYR A 182 6.71 -13.33 16.96
N ALA A 183 6.56 -12.60 18.06
CA ALA A 183 7.20 -12.95 19.32
C ALA A 183 6.36 -12.56 20.55
N ALA A 184 6.66 -13.18 21.68
CA ALA A 184 6.13 -12.88 22.99
C ALA A 184 7.26 -12.37 23.90
N ILE A 185 6.92 -11.58 24.91
CA ILE A 185 7.85 -11.17 25.95
C ILE A 185 7.69 -12.13 27.12
N GLN A 186 8.74 -12.91 27.42
CA GLN A 186 8.78 -13.86 28.54
C GLN A 186 10.02 -13.56 29.40
N GLY A 187 9.82 -13.30 30.69
CA GLY A 187 10.93 -12.98 31.60
C GLY A 187 11.80 -11.79 31.14
N GLY A 188 11.20 -10.80 30.45
CA GLY A 188 11.91 -9.65 29.89
C GLY A 188 12.69 -9.93 28.60
N ARG A 189 12.59 -11.14 28.03
CA ARG A 189 13.23 -11.53 26.77
C ARG A 189 12.20 -11.73 25.67
N VAL A 190 12.61 -11.48 24.43
CA VAL A 190 11.80 -11.75 23.25
C VAL A 190 11.97 -13.21 22.85
N VAL A 191 10.86 -13.94 22.83
CA VAL A 191 10.78 -15.34 22.45
C VAL A 191 9.89 -15.46 21.23
N HIS A 192 10.42 -15.99 20.13
CA HIS A 192 9.64 -16.20 18.91
C HIS A 192 8.43 -17.09 19.19
N VAL A 193 7.27 -16.67 18.70
CA VAL A 193 6.02 -17.43 18.84
C VAL A 193 5.82 -18.17 17.53
N GLY A 194 5.85 -19.50 17.59
CA GLY A 194 5.40 -20.32 16.46
C GLY A 194 3.94 -20.04 16.16
N MET A 195 3.56 -20.08 14.88
CA MET A 195 2.19 -20.41 14.56
C MET A 195 1.94 -21.78 15.19
N GLY A 196 1.23 -21.80 16.32
CA GLY A 196 0.92 -23.04 17.03
C GLY A 196 0.34 -24.04 16.05
N ALA A 197 0.74 -25.31 16.16
CA ALA A 197 0.04 -26.38 15.48
C ALA A 197 -1.47 -26.20 15.71
N ALA A 198 -2.26 -26.43 14.67
CA ALA A 198 -3.72 -26.38 14.70
C ALA A 198 -4.27 -27.06 15.99
N PRO A 199 -5.43 -26.62 16.52
CA PRO A 199 -6.03 -27.24 17.69
C PRO A 199 -6.11 -28.76 17.55
N SER A 200 -5.85 -29.47 18.65
CA SER A 200 -5.78 -30.93 18.73
C SER A 200 -7.01 -31.59 18.07
N PRO A 201 -6.85 -32.74 17.37
CA PRO A 201 -7.94 -33.43 16.66
C PRO A 201 -9.14 -33.84 17.54
N ALA A 202 -9.07 -33.65 18.85
CA ALA A 202 -10.22 -33.79 19.75
C ALA A 202 -11.34 -32.76 19.49
N ASP A 203 -11.02 -31.59 18.93
CA ASP A 203 -12.01 -30.56 18.57
C ASP A 203 -12.48 -30.66 17.09
N ALA A 204 -11.86 -31.53 16.28
CA ALA A 204 -12.16 -31.69 14.85
C ALA A 204 -13.20 -32.78 14.55
N ALA A 205 -13.76 -33.44 15.56
CA ALA A 205 -14.65 -34.60 15.40
C ALA A 205 -16.05 -34.30 14.83
N GLN A 206 -16.30 -33.11 14.28
CA GLN A 206 -17.60 -32.77 13.67
C GLN A 206 -17.58 -32.38 12.18
N THR A 207 -16.45 -32.50 11.47
CA THR A 207 -16.46 -32.21 10.01
C THR A 207 -15.67 -33.26 9.24
N GLY A 208 -16.38 -34.04 8.41
CA GLY A 208 -15.83 -35.15 7.64
C GLY A 208 -14.63 -34.76 6.77
N THR A 209 -13.55 -35.50 6.93
CA THR A 209 -12.23 -35.23 6.36
C THR A 209 -12.12 -35.69 4.91
N GLN A 210 -11.72 -34.79 4.01
CA GLN A 210 -10.87 -35.15 2.87
C GLN A 210 -9.55 -34.41 3.02
N SER A 211 -8.49 -35.16 3.33
CA SER A 211 -7.12 -34.65 3.33
C SER A 211 -6.61 -34.49 1.89
N GLN A 212 -6.45 -33.26 1.43
CA GLN A 212 -5.74 -32.94 0.19
C GLN A 212 -4.34 -32.40 0.51
N THR A 213 -3.32 -32.86 -0.22
CA THR A 213 -1.94 -32.39 -0.12
C THR A 213 -1.78 -30.97 -0.70
N ALA A 214 -0.76 -30.23 -0.27
CA ALA A 214 -0.53 -28.83 -0.67
C ALA A 214 -0.40 -28.60 -2.19
N ALA A 215 -0.06 -29.62 -2.96
CA ALA A 215 0.01 -29.58 -4.42
C ALA A 215 -1.36 -29.69 -5.12
N GLN A 216 -2.42 -30.04 -4.40
CA GLN A 216 -3.76 -30.32 -4.95
C GLN A 216 -4.81 -29.25 -4.63
N ARG A 217 -4.46 -28.19 -3.88
CA ARG A 217 -5.39 -27.10 -3.58
C ARG A 217 -5.56 -26.16 -4.76
N ASP A 218 -6.82 -25.87 -5.08
CA ASP A 218 -7.23 -24.85 -6.05
C ASP A 218 -6.66 -23.47 -5.67
N PRO A 219 -5.89 -22.80 -6.54
CA PRO A 219 -5.35 -21.46 -6.29
C PRO A 219 -6.42 -20.41 -5.94
N SER A 220 -7.67 -20.61 -6.36
CA SER A 220 -8.78 -19.69 -6.06
C SER A 220 -9.24 -19.72 -4.59
N GLN A 221 -8.80 -20.70 -3.79
CA GLN A 221 -9.12 -20.80 -2.36
C GLN A 221 -8.08 -20.16 -1.43
N ARG A 222 -7.04 -19.51 -1.97
CA ARG A 222 -6.12 -18.73 -1.14
C ARG A 222 -6.75 -17.36 -0.88
N ASP A 223 -7.20 -17.14 0.36
CA ASP A 223 -7.60 -15.82 0.82
C ASP A 223 -6.44 -14.82 0.60
N ASN A 224 -6.71 -13.62 0.07
CA ASN A 224 -5.68 -12.55 -0.04
C ASN A 224 -5.06 -12.26 1.35
N GLY A 225 -3.91 -12.87 1.63
CA GLY A 225 -3.20 -12.79 2.91
C GLY A 225 -3.31 -14.01 3.83
N GLN A 226 -3.82 -15.16 3.37
CA GLN A 226 -3.65 -16.39 4.15
C GLN A 226 -2.23 -16.91 3.96
N LEU A 227 -1.44 -16.67 5.01
CA LEU A 227 -0.12 -17.24 5.25
C LEU A 227 -0.13 -18.73 4.89
N ASP A 228 0.81 -19.18 4.06
CA ASP A 228 1.06 -20.61 3.92
C ASP A 228 1.67 -21.10 5.25
N PRO A 229 1.00 -22.00 6.02
CA PRO A 229 1.44 -22.38 7.36
C PRO A 229 2.67 -23.31 7.36
N ALA A 230 3.43 -23.39 6.26
CA ALA A 230 4.49 -24.38 6.08
C ALA A 230 5.81 -24.06 6.82
N GLY A 231 5.96 -22.87 7.42
CA GLY A 231 7.10 -22.50 8.25
C GLY A 231 6.67 -22.08 9.65
N GLY A 232 6.86 -22.93 10.66
CA GLY A 232 6.66 -22.53 12.05
C GLY A 232 7.46 -21.25 12.35
N HIS A 233 6.80 -20.28 12.98
CA HIS A 233 7.31 -18.94 13.41
C HIS A 233 7.18 -17.78 12.40
N THR A 234 7.02 -18.05 11.11
CA THR A 234 7.08 -17.07 10.02
C THR A 234 5.92 -17.22 9.06
N GLY A 235 5.21 -16.13 8.75
CA GLY A 235 4.17 -16.14 7.72
C GLY A 235 4.59 -15.37 6.49
N ASP A 236 4.76 -16.04 5.35
CA ASP A 236 4.98 -15.38 4.06
C ASP A 236 3.74 -14.60 3.64
N LEU A 237 3.94 -13.33 3.32
CA LEU A 237 2.94 -12.42 2.78
C LEU A 237 2.96 -12.51 1.25
N ASP A 238 2.65 -13.70 0.73
CA ASP A 238 2.35 -13.89 -0.69
C ASP A 238 0.82 -13.78 -0.89
N ASP A 239 0.39 -12.67 -1.47
CA ASP A 239 -1.00 -12.45 -1.84
C ASP A 239 -1.35 -12.95 -3.24
N ASN A 240 -0.43 -13.69 -3.89
CA ASN A 240 -0.53 -14.22 -5.25
C ASN A 240 -0.82 -13.14 -6.31
N ALA A 241 -0.75 -11.86 -5.94
CA ALA A 241 -0.97 -10.76 -6.85
C ALA A 241 0.20 -10.73 -7.84
N ARG A 242 -0.12 -10.81 -9.12
CA ARG A 242 0.85 -10.61 -10.22
C ARG A 242 0.87 -9.15 -10.67
N ASP A 243 0.68 -8.23 -9.73
CA ASP A 243 0.58 -6.80 -9.99
C ASP A 243 1.41 -6.03 -8.97
N PRO A 244 2.32 -5.13 -9.40
CA PRO A 244 3.23 -4.43 -8.50
C PRO A 244 2.61 -3.23 -7.79
N ARG A 245 1.33 -2.93 -8.00
CA ARG A 245 0.63 -1.82 -7.32
C ARG A 245 0.45 -2.07 -5.83
N TRP A 246 0.21 -0.98 -5.11
CA TRP A 246 -0.01 -1.01 -3.67
C TRP A 246 -1.32 -1.73 -3.33
N ARG A 247 -1.27 -2.57 -2.30
CA ARG A 247 -2.44 -3.20 -1.68
C ARG A 247 -2.27 -3.32 -0.18
N SER A 248 -3.39 -3.43 0.52
CA SER A 248 -3.41 -3.74 1.94
C SER A 248 -3.47 -5.26 2.14
N VAL A 249 -2.53 -5.79 2.93
CA VAL A 249 -2.46 -7.20 3.32
C VAL A 249 -2.75 -7.31 4.81
N LEU A 250 -3.71 -8.15 5.19
CA LEU A 250 -4.07 -8.38 6.59
C LEU A 250 -3.08 -9.36 7.24
N LEU A 251 -2.66 -9.05 8.46
CA LEU A 251 -1.82 -9.91 9.28
C LEU A 251 -2.67 -10.68 10.29
N HIS A 252 -2.28 -11.93 10.55
CA HIS A 252 -2.94 -12.82 11.50
C HIS A 252 -1.94 -13.28 12.58
N PRO A 253 -1.71 -12.47 13.62
CA PRO A 253 -0.80 -12.86 14.69
C PRO A 253 -1.26 -14.16 15.38
N PRO A 254 -0.35 -15.11 15.64
CA PRO A 254 -0.70 -16.30 16.41
C PRO A 254 -1.06 -15.94 17.86
N HIS A 255 -1.85 -16.79 18.50
CA HIS A 255 -2.24 -16.58 19.89
C HIS A 255 -0.99 -16.46 20.80
N GLY A 256 -0.99 -15.46 21.67
CA GLY A 256 0.13 -15.17 22.57
C GLY A 256 1.24 -14.32 21.97
N ALA A 257 1.18 -13.99 20.67
CA ALA A 257 2.08 -12.98 20.09
C ALA A 257 1.80 -11.60 20.71
N GLN A 258 2.87 -10.93 21.09
CA GLN A 258 2.87 -9.57 21.67
C GLN A 258 3.66 -8.58 20.81
N LEU A 259 4.52 -9.09 19.94
CA LEU A 259 5.37 -8.32 19.06
C LEU A 259 5.25 -8.86 17.64
N VAL A 260 5.41 -7.97 16.67
CA VAL A 260 5.55 -8.29 15.25
C VAL A 260 6.72 -7.51 14.65
N ARG A 261 7.47 -8.13 13.74
CA ARG A 261 8.39 -7.42 12.84
C ARG A 261 8.23 -7.97 11.43
N LEU A 262 8.65 -7.19 10.45
CA LEU A 262 8.67 -7.61 9.06
C LEU A 262 10.10 -7.95 8.65
N HIS A 263 10.25 -9.03 7.89
CA HIS A 263 11.48 -9.43 7.24
C HIS A 263 11.24 -9.42 5.73
N ALA A 264 11.95 -8.54 5.04
CA ALA A 264 11.87 -8.37 3.60
C ALA A 264 13.15 -8.85 2.94
N VAL A 265 13.01 -9.60 1.86
CA VAL A 265 14.09 -10.04 0.98
C VAL A 265 13.74 -9.64 -0.44
N ASP A 266 14.65 -8.97 -1.12
CA ASP A 266 14.64 -8.82 -2.56
C ASP A 266 15.82 -9.61 -3.13
N ASP A 267 15.53 -10.75 -3.76
CA ASP A 267 16.52 -11.55 -4.49
C ASP A 267 16.20 -11.57 -6.00
N SER A 268 15.42 -10.59 -6.46
CA SER A 268 15.03 -10.51 -7.85
C SER A 268 16.13 -9.88 -8.71
N ALA A 269 16.43 -10.53 -9.84
CA ALA A 269 17.45 -10.07 -10.79
C ALA A 269 16.85 -9.58 -12.12
N GLY A 270 15.52 -9.50 -12.21
CA GLY A 270 14.78 -9.22 -13.43
C GLY A 270 13.93 -7.96 -13.35
N ALA A 271 13.71 -7.32 -14.49
CA ALA A 271 12.87 -6.13 -14.59
C ALA A 271 11.46 -6.40 -14.03
N GLY A 272 11.04 -5.59 -13.06
CA GLY A 272 9.76 -5.74 -12.37
C GLY A 272 9.81 -6.57 -11.08
N GLY A 273 10.96 -7.17 -10.77
CA GLY A 273 11.28 -7.68 -9.45
C GLY A 273 11.72 -6.52 -8.55
N TRP A 274 10.82 -6.09 -7.68
CA TRP A 274 11.11 -5.17 -6.59
C TRP A 274 10.06 -5.38 -5.50
N LEU A 275 10.31 -4.87 -4.31
CA LEU A 275 9.45 -4.98 -3.15
C LEU A 275 9.41 -3.64 -2.43
N ALA A 276 8.22 -3.15 -2.09
CA ALA A 276 8.06 -2.06 -1.16
C ALA A 276 6.96 -2.36 -0.16
N PHE A 277 7.13 -1.90 1.07
CA PHE A 277 6.17 -2.16 2.13
C PHE A 277 6.20 -1.05 3.18
N ALA A 278 5.11 -0.94 3.93
CA ALA A 278 5.02 -0.03 5.06
C ALA A 278 5.14 -0.74 6.40
N ALA A 279 5.40 0.02 7.46
CA ALA A 279 5.35 -0.48 8.83
C ALA A 279 3.94 -1.04 9.13
N PRO A 280 3.82 -2.09 9.97
CA PRO A 280 2.51 -2.60 10.38
C PRO A 280 1.68 -1.52 11.08
N ALA A 281 0.39 -1.47 10.76
CA ALA A 281 -0.55 -0.53 11.35
C ALA A 281 -1.89 -1.19 11.66
N VAL A 282 -2.60 -0.65 12.66
CA VAL A 282 -3.99 -1.03 12.93
C VAL A 282 -4.90 -0.23 12.01
N GLN A 283 -5.61 -0.93 11.13
CA GLN A 283 -6.63 -0.35 10.28
C GLN A 283 -8.03 -0.61 10.87
N HIS A 284 -8.91 0.38 10.73
CA HIS A 284 -10.30 0.27 11.15
C HIS A 284 -11.19 -0.03 9.95
N LEU A 285 -12.15 -0.92 10.13
CA LEU A 285 -13.16 -1.28 9.17
C LEU A 285 -14.21 -0.16 9.15
N ALA A 286 -14.14 0.68 8.13
CA ALA A 286 -15.04 1.82 7.96
C ALA A 286 -15.99 1.58 6.76
N PRO A 287 -17.22 2.12 6.79
CA PRO A 287 -18.11 2.07 5.64
C PRO A 287 -17.45 2.68 4.40
N LEU A 288 -17.66 2.07 3.23
CA LEU A 288 -17.02 2.50 1.98
C LEU A 288 -17.22 3.99 1.71
N ARG A 289 -18.44 4.51 1.95
CA ARG A 289 -18.76 5.94 1.79
C ARG A 289 -17.87 6.86 2.64
N THR A 290 -17.50 6.42 3.84
CA THR A 290 -16.68 7.19 4.79
C THR A 290 -15.25 7.27 4.30
N VAL A 291 -14.70 6.13 3.82
CA VAL A 291 -13.32 6.07 3.32
C VAL A 291 -13.18 6.77 1.97
N LEU A 292 -14.21 6.70 1.11
CA LEU A 292 -14.18 7.37 -0.18
C LEU A 292 -14.46 8.88 -0.10
N ALA A 293 -15.11 9.39 0.95
CA ALA A 293 -15.44 10.82 1.04
C ALA A 293 -14.21 11.76 0.96
N PRO A 294 -13.10 11.50 1.68
CA PRO A 294 -11.87 12.28 1.53
C PRO A 294 -11.24 12.15 0.13
N VAL A 295 -11.34 10.96 -0.48
CA VAL A 295 -10.75 10.64 -1.79
C VAL A 295 -11.51 11.27 -2.94
N LEU A 296 -12.85 11.26 -2.86
CA LEU A 296 -13.73 11.70 -3.94
C LEU A 296 -13.88 13.22 -4.00
N GLY A 297 -13.56 13.95 -2.93
CA GLY A 297 -14.04 15.33 -2.82
C GLY A 297 -15.55 15.41 -3.05
N LYS A 298 -16.08 16.61 -3.36
CA LYS A 298 -17.53 16.77 -3.55
C LYS A 298 -18.06 16.18 -4.86
N ASP A 299 -17.21 15.99 -5.87
CA ASP A 299 -17.69 15.72 -7.24
C ASP A 299 -16.89 14.68 -8.02
N ARG A 300 -15.87 13.98 -7.50
CA ARG A 300 -15.08 13.05 -8.35
C ARG A 300 -15.82 11.75 -8.68
N ALA A 301 -15.45 11.18 -9.83
CA ALA A 301 -16.09 9.99 -10.38
C ALA A 301 -15.57 8.70 -9.74
N VAL A 302 -16.43 7.68 -9.70
CA VAL A 302 -16.10 6.30 -9.33
C VAL A 302 -16.34 5.38 -10.52
N ALA A 303 -15.31 4.63 -10.92
CA ALA A 303 -15.47 3.57 -11.91
C ALA A 303 -16.18 2.38 -11.26
N LEU A 304 -17.38 2.04 -11.74
CA LEU A 304 -18.14 0.90 -11.25
C LEU A 304 -18.04 -0.25 -12.25
N ALA A 305 -17.82 -1.45 -11.74
CA ALA A 305 -18.04 -2.66 -12.52
C ALA A 305 -19.53 -2.72 -12.96
N TRP A 306 -19.76 -2.96 -14.25
CA TRP A 306 -21.11 -2.93 -14.83
C TRP A 306 -22.04 -3.96 -14.16
N GLN A 307 -21.49 -5.07 -13.67
CA GLN A 307 -22.18 -6.14 -12.95
C GLN A 307 -22.89 -5.65 -11.68
N ILE A 308 -22.36 -4.59 -11.05
CA ILE A 308 -22.79 -4.11 -9.73
C ILE A 308 -23.25 -2.65 -9.75
N ALA A 309 -23.21 -1.97 -10.89
CA ALA A 309 -23.51 -0.54 -11.00
C ALA A 309 -24.88 -0.15 -10.40
N PHE A 310 -25.90 -0.99 -10.60
CA PHE A 310 -27.24 -0.77 -10.04
C PHE A 310 -27.33 -0.85 -8.51
N GLN A 311 -26.34 -1.48 -7.85
CA GLN A 311 -26.29 -1.57 -6.38
C GLN A 311 -25.79 -0.26 -5.76
N TYR A 312 -25.07 0.58 -6.53
CA TYR A 312 -24.44 1.81 -6.06
C TYR A 312 -24.94 3.06 -6.80
N PRO A 313 -26.26 3.36 -6.79
CA PRO A 313 -26.83 4.44 -7.57
C PRO A 313 -26.36 5.85 -7.15
N CYS A 314 -25.85 5.98 -5.92
CA CYS A 314 -25.33 7.25 -5.40
C CYS A 314 -23.87 7.51 -5.80
N LEU A 315 -23.14 6.52 -6.31
CA LEU A 315 -21.77 6.71 -6.78
C LEU A 315 -21.80 7.25 -8.20
N ARG A 316 -21.29 8.46 -8.38
CA ARG A 316 -21.26 9.14 -9.68
C ARG A 316 -20.24 8.48 -10.59
N GLN A 317 -20.67 7.96 -11.74
CA GLN A 317 -19.78 7.39 -12.74
C GLN A 317 -19.02 8.47 -13.54
N PRO A 318 -17.88 8.15 -14.17
CA PRO A 318 -17.15 9.06 -15.05
C PRO A 318 -18.01 9.54 -16.21
N ARG A 319 -17.94 10.85 -16.50
CA ARG A 319 -18.53 11.40 -17.72
C ARG A 319 -17.61 11.16 -18.90
N ILE A 320 -18.19 10.93 -20.07
CA ILE A 320 -17.48 10.94 -21.34
C ILE A 320 -18.01 12.12 -22.15
N ARG A 321 -17.12 13.06 -22.50
CA ARG A 321 -17.47 14.26 -23.26
C ARG A 321 -16.38 14.50 -24.30
N ASP A 322 -16.78 14.75 -25.54
CA ASP A 322 -15.85 15.04 -26.65
C ASP A 322 -14.77 13.96 -26.84
N GLY A 323 -15.13 12.70 -26.58
CA GLY A 323 -14.21 11.54 -26.65
C GLY A 323 -13.24 11.41 -25.46
N ILE A 324 -13.31 12.31 -24.48
CA ILE A 324 -12.47 12.30 -23.28
C ILE A 324 -13.26 11.71 -22.12
N THR A 325 -12.67 10.71 -21.46
CA THR A 325 -13.23 10.12 -20.24
C THR A 325 -12.68 10.84 -19.02
N GLU A 326 -13.58 11.27 -18.15
CA GLU A 326 -13.22 11.85 -16.87
C GLU A 326 -12.43 10.85 -16.00
N PRO A 327 -11.30 11.25 -15.38
CA PRO A 327 -10.50 10.35 -14.57
C PRO A 327 -11.21 10.00 -13.24
N PRO A 328 -11.53 8.71 -12.99
CA PRO A 328 -12.08 8.30 -11.70
C PRO A 328 -11.08 8.52 -10.55
N ALA A 329 -11.58 8.72 -9.34
CA ALA A 329 -10.80 8.76 -8.10
C ALA A 329 -10.74 7.40 -7.40
N ALA A 330 -11.71 6.55 -7.70
CA ALA A 330 -11.82 5.23 -7.11
C ALA A 330 -12.48 4.28 -8.10
N ALA A 331 -12.37 2.98 -7.83
CA ALA A 331 -13.16 1.95 -8.48
C ALA A 331 -13.81 1.03 -7.45
N VAL A 332 -15.03 0.56 -7.75
CA VAL A 332 -15.69 -0.54 -7.04
C VAL A 332 -15.97 -1.62 -8.07
N LEU A 333 -15.30 -2.74 -7.93
CA LEU A 333 -15.23 -3.81 -8.90
C LEU A 333 -15.69 -5.12 -8.29
N TRP A 334 -16.06 -6.06 -9.15
CA TRP A 334 -16.25 -7.46 -8.77
C TRP A 334 -14.95 -8.22 -9.05
N ALA A 335 -14.37 -8.83 -8.03
CA ALA A 335 -13.12 -9.58 -8.17
C ALA A 335 -12.98 -10.59 -7.02
N ASP A 336 -12.39 -11.74 -7.28
CA ASP A 336 -12.06 -12.77 -6.30
C ASP A 336 -10.59 -12.73 -5.85
N GLN A 337 -9.74 -12.04 -6.61
CA GLN A 337 -8.30 -11.92 -6.40
C GLN A 337 -7.84 -10.46 -6.53
N PRO A 338 -6.67 -10.08 -5.96
CA PRO A 338 -6.16 -8.72 -6.07
C PRO A 338 -5.97 -8.30 -7.52
N PHE A 339 -6.49 -7.12 -7.83
CA PHE A 339 -6.57 -6.48 -9.14
C PHE A 339 -7.32 -7.27 -10.23
N ALA A 340 -7.98 -8.40 -9.92
CA ALA A 340 -8.66 -9.19 -10.93
C ALA A 340 -9.86 -8.45 -11.56
N GLY A 341 -10.48 -7.49 -10.85
CA GLY A 341 -11.56 -6.67 -11.38
C GLY A 341 -11.11 -5.80 -12.55
N THR A 342 -9.82 -5.47 -12.60
CA THR A 342 -9.21 -4.73 -13.72
C THR A 342 -9.02 -5.55 -15.00
N ARG A 343 -9.38 -6.83 -14.97
CA ARG A 343 -9.43 -7.70 -16.16
C ARG A 343 -10.79 -7.63 -16.88
N ASP A 344 -11.78 -6.94 -16.32
CA ASP A 344 -13.06 -6.69 -17.00
C ASP A 344 -12.86 -5.86 -18.28
N GLY A 345 -13.72 -6.06 -19.28
CA GLY A 345 -13.64 -5.37 -20.57
C GLY A 345 -13.62 -3.84 -20.46
N SER A 346 -14.24 -3.25 -19.43
CA SER A 346 -14.20 -1.80 -19.20
C SER A 346 -12.80 -1.28 -18.86
N TRP A 347 -11.88 -2.15 -18.44
CA TRP A 347 -10.51 -1.81 -18.01
C TRP A 347 -9.45 -2.21 -19.03
N LEU A 348 -9.78 -2.98 -20.06
CA LEU A 348 -8.80 -3.50 -21.01
C LEU A 348 -8.60 -2.54 -22.18
N PRO A 349 -7.42 -1.89 -22.34
CA PRO A 349 -7.19 -0.93 -23.42
C PRO A 349 -7.36 -1.54 -24.81
N PHE A 350 -6.94 -2.80 -24.97
CA PHE A 350 -7.02 -3.51 -26.25
C PHE A 350 -8.45 -3.90 -26.64
N ARG A 351 -9.42 -3.80 -25.71
CA ARG A 351 -10.85 -3.97 -25.98
C ARG A 351 -11.61 -2.65 -26.08
N GLY A 352 -10.90 -1.51 -26.05
CA GLY A 352 -11.53 -0.20 -26.02
C GLY A 352 -12.17 0.15 -24.67
N GLY A 353 -11.71 -0.48 -23.58
CA GLY A 353 -12.25 -0.24 -22.24
C GLY A 353 -12.11 1.22 -21.82
N ILE A 354 -13.22 1.82 -21.36
CA ILE A 354 -13.32 3.23 -20.96
C ILE A 354 -12.37 3.61 -19.81
N HIS A 355 -11.93 2.65 -19.00
CA HIS A 355 -10.99 2.84 -17.89
C HIS A 355 -9.57 2.36 -18.21
N GLY A 356 -9.29 1.92 -19.44
CA GLY A 356 -8.00 1.30 -19.78
C GLY A 356 -6.78 2.21 -19.61
N ARG A 357 -6.97 3.54 -19.55
CA ARG A 357 -5.88 4.49 -19.31
C ARG A 357 -5.60 4.74 -17.83
N VAL A 358 -6.54 4.43 -16.94
CA VAL A 358 -6.45 4.72 -15.50
C VAL A 358 -5.17 4.14 -14.91
N LEU A 359 -4.97 2.84 -15.09
CA LEU A 359 -3.86 2.10 -14.49
C LEU A 359 -2.47 2.47 -15.03
N ARG A 360 -2.39 3.23 -16.13
CA ARG A 360 -1.13 3.75 -16.69
C ARG A 360 -0.82 5.17 -16.26
N SER A 361 -1.81 5.90 -15.75
CA SER A 361 -1.75 7.36 -15.53
C SER A 361 -1.92 7.75 -14.07
N GLN A 362 -2.26 6.80 -13.20
CA GLN A 362 -2.57 7.02 -11.80
C GLN A 362 -1.87 5.99 -10.93
N ALA A 363 -1.44 6.41 -9.74
CA ALA A 363 -1.04 5.50 -8.69
C ALA A 363 -2.29 4.82 -8.12
N VAL A 364 -2.16 3.55 -7.74
CA VAL A 364 -3.30 2.72 -7.35
C VAL A 364 -3.04 2.07 -6.01
N LEU A 365 -4.05 2.10 -5.15
CA LEU A 365 -4.10 1.36 -3.90
C LEU A 365 -5.34 0.47 -3.88
N GLN A 366 -5.16 -0.83 -3.76
CA GLN A 366 -6.26 -1.73 -3.45
C GLN A 366 -6.52 -1.75 -1.94
N LEU A 367 -7.77 -1.49 -1.57
CA LEU A 367 -8.26 -1.59 -0.19
C LEU A 367 -8.81 -2.99 0.06
N THR A 368 -8.56 -3.51 1.27
CA THR A 368 -9.20 -4.76 1.71
C THR A 368 -10.66 -4.47 2.06
N ALA A 369 -11.57 -4.94 1.23
CA ALA A 369 -13.01 -4.78 1.44
C ALA A 369 -13.64 -6.00 2.12
N ARG A 370 -14.69 -5.75 2.90
CA ARG A 370 -15.60 -6.74 3.46
C ARG A 370 -17.03 -6.34 3.13
N VAL A 371 -17.83 -7.31 2.70
CA VAL A 371 -19.28 -7.13 2.54
C VAL A 371 -19.97 -7.73 3.74
N ARG A 372 -20.79 -6.94 4.44
CA ARG A 372 -21.51 -7.37 5.63
C ARG A 372 -22.39 -8.59 5.31
N GLY A 373 -22.23 -9.65 6.11
CA GLY A 373 -23.02 -10.88 5.96
C GLY A 373 -22.60 -11.77 4.78
N MET A 374 -21.50 -11.44 4.09
CA MET A 374 -20.91 -12.33 3.08
C MET A 374 -19.61 -12.96 3.60
N PRO A 375 -19.32 -14.21 3.19
CA PRO A 375 -18.04 -14.83 3.48
C PRO A 375 -16.91 -14.06 2.80
N ALA A 376 -15.70 -14.18 3.35
CA ALA A 376 -14.54 -13.47 2.87
C ALA A 376 -14.22 -13.78 1.40
N GLU A 377 -14.62 -14.93 0.85
CA GLU A 377 -14.29 -15.32 -0.53
C GLU A 377 -15.12 -14.59 -1.61
N ARG A 378 -16.28 -13.99 -1.26
CA ARG A 378 -17.09 -13.21 -2.22
C ARG A 378 -16.79 -11.73 -2.10
N ARG A 379 -15.86 -11.26 -2.94
CA ARG A 379 -15.20 -9.98 -2.73
C ARG A 379 -15.70 -8.91 -3.70
N MET A 380 -15.92 -7.74 -3.13
CA MET A 380 -15.84 -6.48 -3.87
C MET A 380 -14.38 -6.07 -3.85
N GLU A 381 -13.86 -5.59 -4.97
CA GLU A 381 -12.56 -4.95 -5.04
C GLU A 381 -12.75 -3.44 -5.03
N VAL A 382 -12.02 -2.78 -4.13
CA VAL A 382 -12.07 -1.32 -4.01
C VAL A 382 -10.68 -0.79 -4.30
N LEU A 383 -10.58 0.04 -5.33
CA LEU A 383 -9.34 0.70 -5.72
C LEU A 383 -9.46 2.19 -5.44
N VAL A 384 -8.40 2.80 -4.92
CA VAL A 384 -8.24 4.25 -4.81
C VAL A 384 -7.14 4.70 -5.75
N PHE A 385 -7.37 5.81 -6.44
CA PHE A 385 -6.47 6.37 -7.43
C PHE A 385 -5.96 7.74 -7.01
N ASP A 386 -4.64 7.90 -7.03
CA ASP A 386 -3.97 9.19 -6.95
C ASP A 386 -3.52 9.62 -8.35
N THR A 387 -4.00 10.78 -8.80
CA THR A 387 -3.63 11.36 -10.09
C THR A 387 -2.71 12.54 -9.87
N ARG A 388 -1.54 12.47 -10.49
CA ARG A 388 -0.54 13.54 -10.45
C ARG A 388 -0.53 14.39 -11.70
N LEU A 389 -1.45 14.09 -12.62
CA LEU A 389 -1.72 14.95 -13.75
C LEU A 389 -2.47 16.16 -13.21
N ALA A 390 -1.95 17.36 -13.49
CA ALA A 390 -2.67 18.57 -13.13
C ALA A 390 -4.04 18.56 -13.82
N SER A 391 -5.09 18.91 -13.08
CA SER A 391 -6.48 18.90 -13.57
C SER A 391 -6.71 19.88 -14.72
N ASP A 392 -5.81 20.84 -14.90
CA ASP A 392 -5.78 21.89 -15.92
C ASP A 392 -4.56 21.76 -16.86
N ALA A 393 -3.90 20.61 -16.88
CA ALA A 393 -2.73 20.38 -17.73
C ALA A 393 -3.03 20.49 -19.24
N TYR A 394 -4.31 20.39 -19.63
CA TYR A 394 -4.74 20.38 -21.03
C TYR A 394 -5.98 21.24 -21.22
N PHE A 395 -5.97 22.02 -22.31
CA PHE A 395 -7.15 22.73 -22.81
C PHE A 395 -7.66 22.01 -24.06
N LEU A 396 -8.95 21.73 -24.09
CA LEU A 396 -9.61 21.20 -25.28
C LEU A 396 -10.12 22.36 -26.14
N THR A 397 -9.55 22.53 -27.32
CA THR A 397 -10.12 23.39 -28.37
C THR A 397 -11.08 22.55 -29.21
N THR A 398 -12.35 22.96 -29.26
CA THR A 398 -13.37 22.31 -30.08
C THR A 398 -13.61 23.10 -31.35
N GLY A 399 -14.03 22.41 -32.41
CA GLY A 399 -14.38 23.01 -33.68
C GLY A 399 -15.32 22.08 -34.44
N GLU A 400 -16.09 22.67 -35.34
CA GLU A 400 -17.04 21.93 -36.16
C GLU A 400 -16.54 21.86 -37.60
N ARG A 401 -16.70 20.68 -38.21
CA ARG A 401 -16.43 20.49 -39.64
C ARG A 401 -17.58 19.72 -40.24
N ARG A 402 -18.15 20.25 -41.32
CA ARG A 402 -19.09 19.51 -42.16
C ARG A 402 -18.32 18.54 -43.04
N THR A 403 -18.77 17.29 -43.07
CA THR A 403 -18.20 16.24 -43.90
C THR A 403 -19.32 15.55 -44.67
N ASP A 404 -18.99 14.96 -45.82
CA ASP A 404 -19.93 14.10 -46.51
C ASP A 404 -20.19 12.83 -45.69
N GLY A 405 -21.38 12.23 -45.83
CA GLY A 405 -21.76 11.04 -45.03
C GLY A 405 -20.89 9.79 -45.29
N TRP A 406 -20.15 9.76 -46.40
CA TRP A 406 -19.18 8.71 -46.75
C TRP A 406 -17.74 9.07 -46.40
N ALA A 407 -17.48 10.30 -45.93
CA ALA A 407 -16.15 10.68 -45.50
C ALA A 407 -15.83 9.90 -44.22
N GLN A 408 -14.98 8.88 -44.35
CA GLN A 408 -14.42 8.19 -43.20
C GLN A 408 -13.54 9.21 -42.48
N PRO A 409 -13.76 9.47 -41.17
CA PRO A 409 -12.71 10.06 -40.36
C PRO A 409 -11.46 9.21 -40.51
N VAL A 410 -10.28 9.83 -40.39
CA VAL A 410 -8.96 9.16 -40.47
C VAL A 410 -9.05 7.75 -39.86
N PRO A 411 -8.61 6.69 -40.56
CA PRO A 411 -8.81 5.32 -40.12
C PRO A 411 -8.41 5.19 -38.66
N THR A 412 -9.37 4.80 -37.82
CA THR A 412 -9.11 4.56 -36.40
C THR A 412 -8.01 3.51 -36.32
N PRO A 413 -6.88 3.75 -35.63
CA PRO A 413 -5.85 2.74 -35.50
C PRO A 413 -6.38 1.61 -34.62
N THR A 414 -7.10 0.66 -35.24
CA THR A 414 -7.60 -0.58 -34.64
C THR A 414 -6.56 -1.69 -34.75
N ARG A 415 -5.27 -1.36 -34.88
CA ARG A 415 -4.24 -2.40 -34.77
C ARG A 415 -4.43 -3.08 -33.42
N THR A 416 -4.80 -4.34 -33.47
CA THR A 416 -5.02 -5.13 -32.27
C THR A 416 -3.69 -5.20 -31.51
N LEU A 417 -3.74 -5.33 -30.17
CA LEU A 417 -2.51 -5.50 -29.39
C LEU A 417 -1.69 -6.68 -29.92
N ASN A 418 -2.37 -7.72 -30.40
CA ASN A 418 -1.78 -8.88 -31.07
C ASN A 418 -1.05 -8.54 -32.37
N GLU A 419 -1.53 -7.58 -33.17
CA GLU A 419 -0.83 -7.11 -34.38
C GLU A 419 0.39 -6.26 -34.05
N LEU A 420 0.31 -5.44 -33.00
CA LEU A 420 1.44 -4.68 -32.48
C LEU A 420 2.50 -5.61 -31.88
N GLU A 421 2.10 -6.59 -31.07
CA GLU A 421 2.99 -7.61 -30.50
C GLU A 421 3.62 -8.47 -31.60
N ARG A 422 2.86 -8.96 -32.59
CA ARG A 422 3.43 -9.69 -33.72
C ARG A 422 4.42 -8.83 -34.50
N CYS A 423 4.13 -7.54 -34.69
CA CYS A 423 5.04 -6.63 -35.38
C CYS A 423 6.35 -6.45 -34.58
N VAL A 424 6.26 -6.21 -33.28
CA VAL A 424 7.43 -6.05 -32.40
C VAL A 424 8.24 -7.35 -32.32
N GLN A 425 7.58 -8.50 -32.18
CA GLN A 425 8.24 -9.82 -32.16
C GLN A 425 8.95 -10.12 -33.49
N ASN A 426 8.30 -9.84 -34.62
CA ASN A 426 8.91 -10.01 -35.95
C ASN A 426 10.08 -9.04 -36.20
N ALA A 427 10.00 -7.81 -35.66
CA ALA A 427 11.08 -6.84 -35.73
C ALA A 427 12.27 -7.24 -34.84
N ALA A 428 12.02 -7.82 -33.66
CA ALA A 428 13.05 -8.34 -32.78
C ALA A 428 13.75 -9.57 -33.39
N ALA A 429 13.00 -10.47 -34.02
CA ALA A 429 13.53 -11.66 -34.68
C ALA A 429 14.43 -11.34 -35.89
N THR A 430 14.27 -10.16 -36.51
CA THR A 430 15.06 -9.73 -37.67
C THR A 430 16.31 -8.92 -37.31
N ALA A 431 16.59 -8.68 -36.02
CA ALA A 431 17.72 -7.88 -35.53
C ALA A 431 17.87 -6.48 -36.21
N GLN A 432 16.78 -5.94 -36.74
CA GLN A 432 16.74 -4.65 -37.41
C GLN A 432 15.99 -3.64 -36.53
N PRO A 433 16.69 -2.84 -35.71
CA PRO A 433 16.05 -1.85 -34.84
C PRO A 433 15.18 -0.82 -35.60
N ALA A 434 15.50 -0.56 -36.87
CA ALA A 434 14.69 0.30 -37.75
C ALA A 434 13.33 -0.31 -38.14
N ALA A 435 13.17 -1.64 -38.07
CA ALA A 435 11.89 -2.31 -38.33
C ALA A 435 10.91 -2.14 -37.15
N ALA A 436 11.42 -2.15 -35.92
CA ALA A 436 10.61 -1.94 -34.72
C ALA A 436 9.98 -0.53 -34.66
N ALA A 437 10.71 0.48 -35.14
CA ALA A 437 10.20 1.86 -35.26
C ALA A 437 9.01 1.99 -36.22
N ARG A 438 8.80 1.04 -37.14
CA ARG A 438 7.64 0.99 -38.05
C ARG A 438 6.41 0.32 -37.43
N CYS A 439 6.58 -0.38 -36.30
CA CYS A 439 5.50 -1.01 -35.57
C CYS A 439 4.74 -0.02 -34.68
N VAL A 440 5.42 1.03 -34.21
CA VAL A 440 4.77 2.14 -33.51
C VAL A 440 3.92 2.91 -34.53
N PRO A 441 2.61 3.11 -34.28
CA PRO A 441 1.81 3.99 -35.11
C PRO A 441 2.50 5.35 -35.14
N LYS A 442 2.90 5.80 -36.34
CA LYS A 442 3.40 7.17 -36.48
C LYS A 442 2.31 8.11 -35.95
N PRO A 443 2.62 9.09 -35.10
CA PRO A 443 1.67 10.16 -34.82
C PRO A 443 1.24 10.71 -36.17
N VAL A 444 -0.07 10.69 -36.42
CA VAL A 444 -0.64 11.31 -37.61
C VAL A 444 -0.39 12.82 -37.44
N PRO A 445 0.21 13.50 -38.44
CA PRO A 445 0.45 14.93 -38.37
C PRO A 445 -0.83 15.74 -38.19
#